data_AF-A0A6M3Y4L0-F1
#
_entry.id   AF-A0A6M3Y4L0-F1
#
_cell.length_a   1.000
_cell.length_b   1.000
_cell.length_c   1.000
_cell.angle_alpha   90.00
_cell.angle_beta   90.00
_cell.angle_gamma   90.00
#
_symmetry.space_group_name_H-M   'P 1'
#
loop_
_entity.id
_entity.type
_entity.pdbx_description
1 polymer ?
#
loop_
_entity_poly.entity_id
_entity_poly.type
_entity_poly.pdbx_seq_one_letter_code
_entity_poly.pdbx_strand_id
1 'polypeptide(L)'
;MEKRSADTILESLKERIENKEDVDRKVWLDAAFFLSTFLLEEKRILNGMRQEIAQLRSLIYEKQTKKSVAATDIEIEASDLYRIAKDQEAKIDVMEEMIRVAKKSAEENF
;
A
#
# COMPACT_ATOMS: atom_id res chain seq x y z
N MET A 1 -12.65 18.77 12.25
CA MET A 1 -11.60 17.79 12.57
C MET A 1 -11.15 17.17 11.26
N GLU A 2 -9.89 17.37 10.86
CA GLU A 2 -9.35 16.65 9.71
C GLU A 2 -9.39 15.14 9.99
N LYS A 3 -9.91 14.39 9.02
CA LYS A 3 -10.00 12.94 9.10
C LYS A 3 -8.60 12.38 8.89
N ARG A 4 -8.00 11.80 9.92
CA ARG A 4 -6.71 11.10 9.80
C ARG A 4 -6.85 9.96 8.79
N SER A 5 -5.96 9.92 7.80
CA SER A 5 -5.78 8.84 6.84
C SER A 5 -4.33 8.35 6.85
N ALA A 6 -4.06 7.19 6.24
CA ALA A 6 -2.70 6.70 6.05
C ALA A 6 -1.83 7.75 5.32
N ASP A 7 -2.35 8.34 4.25
CA ASP A 7 -1.63 9.30 3.41
C ASP A 7 -1.26 10.56 4.22
N THR A 8 -2.18 11.10 5.02
CA THR A 8 -1.89 12.28 5.86
C THR A 8 -0.83 12.00 6.93
N ILE A 9 -0.76 10.77 7.46
CA ILE A 9 0.24 10.39 8.46
C ILE A 9 1.60 10.19 7.81
N LEU A 10 1.64 9.51 6.67
CA LEU A 10 2.87 9.29 5.91
C LEU A 10 3.47 10.61 5.46
N GLU A 11 2.67 11.53 4.90
CA GLU A 11 3.16 12.83 4.46
C GLU A 11 3.65 13.66 5.66
N SER A 12 2.88 13.68 6.77
CA SER A 12 3.30 14.44 7.96
C SER A 12 4.62 13.93 8.56
N LEU A 13 4.84 12.61 8.59
CA LEU A 13 6.11 12.05 9.04
C LEU A 13 7.25 12.38 8.08
N LYS A 14 7.00 12.25 6.77
CA LYS A 14 7.97 12.57 5.74
C LYS A 14 8.42 14.02 5.81
N GLU A 15 7.48 14.97 5.90
CA GLU A 15 7.78 16.41 6.04
C GLU A 15 8.66 16.68 7.26
N ARG A 16 8.33 16.08 8.42
CA ARG A 16 9.14 16.23 9.65
C ARG A 16 10.56 15.70 9.48
N ILE A 17 10.72 14.55 8.82
CA ILE A 17 12.03 13.94 8.54
C ILE A 17 12.82 14.83 7.57
N GLU A 18 12.20 15.29 6.48
CA GLU A 18 12.85 16.15 5.48
C GLU A 18 13.30 17.48 6.07
N ASN A 19 12.50 18.05 6.97
CA ASN A 19 12.81 19.27 7.71
C ASN A 19 13.79 19.04 8.88
N LYS A 20 14.19 17.79 9.14
CA LYS A 20 15.06 17.41 10.26
C LYS A 20 14.51 17.86 11.62
N GLU A 21 13.19 17.82 11.77
CA GLU A 21 12.53 18.11 13.04
C GLU A 21 12.69 16.93 14.00
N ASP A 22 12.92 17.24 15.28
CA ASP A 22 12.87 16.23 16.33
C ASP A 22 11.44 15.70 16.46
N VAL A 23 11.28 14.39 16.29
CA VAL A 23 9.97 13.71 16.39
C VAL A 23 9.88 13.01 17.73
N ASP A 24 8.97 13.49 18.58
CA ASP A 24 8.69 12.89 19.88
C ASP A 24 8.28 11.41 19.72
N ARG A 25 8.76 10.56 20.63
CA ARG A 25 8.33 9.17 20.81
C ARG A 25 6.82 8.98 20.71
N LYS A 26 6.02 9.87 21.31
CA LYS A 26 4.55 9.77 21.25
C LYS A 26 4.05 9.84 19.80
N VAL A 27 4.65 10.70 18.98
CA VAL A 27 4.28 10.85 17.56
C VAL A 27 4.60 9.57 16.79
N TRP A 28 5.76 8.96 17.04
CA TRP A 28 6.13 7.67 16.45
C TRP A 28 5.16 6.55 16.83
N LEU A 29 4.84 6.41 18.12
CA LEU A 29 3.92 5.39 18.60
C LEU A 29 2.50 5.59 18.04
N ASP A 30 2.00 6.82 18.02
CA ASP A 30 0.70 7.16 17.44
C ASP A 30 0.68 6.79 15.96
N ALA A 31 1.70 7.17 15.19
CA ALA A 31 1.79 6.83 13.77
C ALA A 31 1.81 5.31 13.53
N ALA A 32 2.62 4.56 14.28
CA ALA A 32 2.67 3.12 14.20
C ALA A 32 1.29 2.48 14.46
N PHE A 33 0.56 2.97 15.47
CA PHE A 33 -0.77 2.50 15.82
C PHE A 33 -1.79 2.77 14.71
N PHE A 34 -1.86 4.01 14.21
CA PHE A 34 -2.83 4.38 13.17
C PHE A 34 -2.53 3.71 11.83
N LEU A 35 -1.26 3.69 11.41
CA LEU A 35 -0.86 3.01 10.17
C LEU A 35 -1.17 1.52 10.25
N SER A 36 -0.91 0.86 11.39
CA SER A 36 -1.27 -0.56 11.57
C SER A 36 -2.79 -0.78 11.45
N THR A 37 -3.59 0.17 11.94
CA THR A 37 -5.06 0.11 11.83
C THR A 37 -5.52 0.26 10.39
N PHE A 38 -4.97 1.24 9.65
CA PHE A 38 -5.33 1.49 8.25
C PHE A 38 -4.80 0.42 7.30
N LEU A 39 -3.64 -0.19 7.61
CA LEU A 39 -3.02 -1.23 6.81
C LEU A 39 -3.96 -2.40 6.53
N LEU A 40 -4.82 -2.76 7.50
CA LEU A 40 -5.78 -3.85 7.32
C LEU A 40 -6.79 -3.54 6.21
N GLU A 41 -7.29 -2.31 6.15
CA GLU A 41 -8.24 -1.88 5.12
C GLU A 41 -7.56 -1.81 3.75
N GLU A 42 -6.35 -1.26 3.69
CA GLU A 42 -5.57 -1.18 2.45
C GLU A 42 -5.26 -2.58 1.88
N LYS A 43 -4.92 -3.55 2.74
CA LYS A 43 -4.75 -4.95 2.35
C LYS A 43 -6.05 -5.58 1.85
N ARG A 44 -7.20 -5.24 2.45
CA ARG A 44 -8.51 -5.70 1.99
C ARG A 44 -8.82 -5.17 0.59
N ILE A 45 -8.53 -3.90 0.33
CA ILE A 45 -8.69 -3.26 -0.98
C ILE A 45 -7.81 -3.98 -2.02
N LEU A 46 -6.51 -4.18 -1.74
CA LEU A 46 -5.60 -4.89 -2.64
C LEU A 46 -6.09 -6.32 -2.94
N ASN A 47 -6.61 -7.03 -1.94
CA ASN A 47 -7.16 -8.37 -2.15
C ASN A 47 -8.39 -8.36 -3.07
N GLY A 48 -9.26 -7.35 -2.96
CA GLY A 48 -10.37 -7.14 -3.90
C GLY A 48 -9.87 -6.94 -5.33
N MET A 49 -8.90 -6.04 -5.52
CA MET A 49 -8.29 -5.80 -6.83
C MET A 49 -7.63 -7.07 -7.41
N ARG A 50 -6.94 -7.86 -6.59
CA ARG A 50 -6.35 -9.15 -7.01
C ARG A 50 -7.41 -10.14 -7.47
N GLN A 51 -8.57 -10.18 -6.81
CA GLN A 51 -9.69 -11.01 -7.23
C GLN A 51 -10.25 -10.55 -8.58
N GLU A 52 -10.44 -9.24 -8.77
CA GLU A 52 -10.91 -8.68 -10.05
C GLU A 52 -9.91 -8.94 -11.19
N ILE A 53 -8.60 -8.82 -10.95
CA ILE A 53 -7.56 -9.16 -11.92
C ILE A 53 -7.62 -10.65 -12.30
N ALA A 54 -7.84 -11.54 -11.33
CA ALA A 54 -7.97 -12.96 -11.59
C ALA A 54 -9.21 -13.29 -12.45
N GLN A 55 -10.33 -12.60 -12.20
CA GLN A 55 -11.54 -12.71 -13.03
C GLN A 55 -11.29 -12.20 -14.45
N LEU A 56 -10.65 -11.03 -14.58
CA LEU A 56 -10.28 -10.47 -15.88
C LEU A 56 -9.34 -11.39 -16.66
N ARG A 57 -8.37 -12.01 -15.97
CA ARG A 57 -7.44 -12.98 -16.56
C ARG A 57 -8.19 -14.18 -17.13
N SER A 58 -9.14 -14.73 -16.38
CA SER A 58 -10.00 -15.83 -16.86
C SER A 58 -10.79 -15.41 -18.10
N LEU A 59 -11.39 -14.22 -18.07
CA LEU A 59 -12.21 -13.70 -19.17
C LEU A 59 -11.41 -13.51 -20.46
N ILE A 60 -10.22 -12.92 -20.37
CA ILE A 60 -9.34 -12.72 -21.53
C ILE A 60 -8.90 -14.08 -22.08
N TYR A 61 -8.45 -14.98 -21.21
CA TYR A 61 -7.99 -16.31 -21.61
C TYR A 61 -9.08 -17.11 -22.34
N GLU A 62 -10.32 -17.06 -21.86
CA GLU A 62 -11.46 -17.75 -22.49
C GLU A 62 -11.83 -17.17 -23.86
N LYS A 63 -11.63 -15.87 -24.07
CA LYS A 63 -11.89 -15.18 -25.35
C LYS A 63 -10.82 -15.45 -26.41
N GLN A 64 -9.62 -15.87 -26.01
CA GLN A 64 -8.53 -16.15 -26.94
C GLN A 64 -8.76 -17.47 -27.70
N THR A 65 -8.63 -17.42 -29.03
CA THR A 65 -8.73 -18.63 -29.87
C THR A 65 -7.64 -19.67 -29.57
N LYS A 66 -6.42 -19.21 -29.24
CA LYS A 66 -5.26 -20.08 -29.02
C LYS A 66 -4.96 -20.37 -27.54
N LYS A 67 -5.77 -19.84 -26.60
CA LYS A 67 -5.63 -20.03 -25.15
C LYS A 67 -4.18 -19.93 -24.65
N SER A 68 -3.57 -18.76 -24.78
CA SER A 68 -2.17 -18.54 -24.39
C SER A 68 -2.07 -17.75 -23.09
N VAL A 69 -1.54 -18.38 -22.03
CA VAL A 69 -1.35 -17.72 -20.72
C VAL A 69 -0.46 -16.49 -20.85
N ALA A 70 0.64 -16.58 -21.61
CA ALA A 70 1.56 -15.45 -21.79
C ALA A 70 0.90 -14.26 -22.49
N ALA A 71 0.03 -14.51 -23.48
CA ALA A 71 -0.70 -13.43 -24.14
C ALA A 71 -1.72 -12.78 -23.18
N THR A 72 -2.42 -13.60 -22.38
CA THR A 72 -3.34 -13.11 -21.35
C THR A 72 -2.60 -12.24 -20.32
N ASP A 73 -1.41 -12.67 -19.86
CA ASP A 73 -0.64 -11.92 -18.87
C ASP A 73 -0.21 -10.55 -19.40
N ILE A 74 0.22 -10.46 -20.67
CA ILE A 74 0.56 -9.18 -21.32
C ILE A 74 -0.66 -8.23 -21.35
N GLU A 75 -1.85 -8.74 -21.71
CA GLU A 75 -3.06 -7.92 -21.73
C GLU A 75 -3.47 -7.46 -20.33
N ILE A 76 -3.27 -8.30 -19.30
CA ILE A 76 -3.51 -7.95 -17.90
C ILE A 76 -2.54 -6.87 -17.43
N GLU A 77 -1.24 -7.04 -17.69
CA GLU A 77 -0.21 -6.07 -17.29
C GLU A 77 -0.40 -4.71 -17.97
N ALA A 78 -0.95 -4.70 -19.19
CA ALA A 78 -1.34 -3.48 -19.90
C ALA A 78 -2.62 -2.83 -19.36
N SER A 79 -3.36 -3.49 -18.45
CA SER A 79 -4.61 -2.95 -17.91
C SER A 79 -4.39 -1.92 -16.80
N ASP A 80 -5.27 -0.92 -16.74
CA ASP A 80 -5.27 0.08 -15.65
C ASP A 80 -5.44 -0.56 -14.27
N LEU A 81 -6.27 -1.61 -14.18
CA LEU A 81 -6.52 -2.31 -12.92
C LEU A 81 -5.23 -2.93 -12.36
N TYR A 82 -4.39 -3.50 -13.23
CA TYR A 82 -3.10 -4.05 -12.82
C TYR A 82 -2.16 -2.96 -12.31
N ARG A 83 -2.06 -1.83 -13.02
CA ARG A 83 -1.28 -0.67 -12.57
C ARG A 83 -1.77 -0.16 -11.21
N ILE A 84 -3.07 0.03 -11.04
CA ILE A 84 -3.66 0.51 -9.78
C ILE A 84 -3.38 -0.48 -8.62
N ALA A 85 -3.47 -1.78 -8.88
CA ALA A 85 -3.14 -2.79 -7.87
C ALA A 85 -1.65 -2.73 -7.48
N LYS A 86 -0.75 -2.43 -8.43
CA LYS A 86 0.68 -2.23 -8.16
C LYS A 86 0.96 -0.96 -7.35
N ASP A 87 0.27 0.13 -7.66
CA ASP A 87 0.36 1.37 -6.87
C ASP A 87 -0.13 1.12 -5.42
N GLN A 88 -1.20 0.35 -5.26
CA GLN A 88 -1.74 -0.04 -3.95
C GLN A 88 -0.78 -0.96 -3.16
N GLU A 89 -0.12 -1.91 -3.84
CA GLU A 89 0.91 -2.78 -3.26
C GLU A 89 2.10 -1.95 -2.74
N ALA A 90 2.60 -1.01 -3.56
CA ALA A 90 3.66 -0.09 -3.16
C ALA A 90 3.28 0.78 -1.95
N LYS A 91 2.03 1.27 -1.89
CA LYS A 91 1.52 2.01 -0.73
C LYS A 91 1.56 1.16 0.55
N ILE A 92 1.12 -0.10 0.46
CA ILE A 92 1.16 -1.06 1.58
C ILE A 92 2.60 -1.28 2.06
N ASP A 93 3.54 -1.48 1.15
CA ASP A 93 4.96 -1.69 1.48
C ASP A 93 5.54 -0.49 2.23
N VAL A 94 5.25 0.73 1.78
CA VAL A 94 5.65 1.97 2.46
C VAL A 94 5.04 2.06 3.86
N MET A 95 3.76 1.69 4.02
CA MET A 95 3.11 1.67 5.33
C MET A 95 3.76 0.67 6.29
N GLU A 96 4.06 -0.54 5.84
CA GLU A 96 4.72 -1.57 6.65
C GLU A 96 6.11 -1.13 7.11
N GLU A 97 6.88 -0.56 6.19
CA GLU A 97 8.21 -0.03 6.49
C GLU A 97 8.14 1.15 7.47
N MET A 98 7.18 2.07 7.30
CA MET A 98 7.01 3.19 8.21
C MET A 98 6.59 2.73 9.61
N ILE A 99 5.73 1.71 9.72
CA ILE A 99 5.39 1.11 11.01
C ILE A 99 6.64 0.53 11.68
N ARG A 100 7.53 -0.13 10.91
CA ARG A 100 8.78 -0.70 11.41
C ARG A 100 9.72 0.40 11.91
N VAL A 101 9.93 1.45 11.12
CA VAL A 101 10.75 2.61 11.48
C VAL A 101 10.20 3.29 12.73
N ALA A 102 8.89 3.55 12.77
CA ALA A 102 8.25 4.23 13.90
C ALA A 102 8.41 3.44 15.22
N LYS A 103 8.25 2.11 15.19
CA LYS A 103 8.50 1.25 16.36
C LYS A 103 9.95 1.34 16.82
N LYS A 104 10.90 1.23 15.89
CA LYS A 104 12.32 1.28 16.19
C LYS A 104 12.76 2.66 16.73
N SER A 105 12.32 3.75 16.11
CA SER A 105 12.60 5.12 16.59
C SER A 105 12.01 5.37 17.98
N ALA A 106 10.88 4.75 18.31
CA ALA A 106 10.30 4.85 19.65
C ALA A 106 11.06 4.05 20.73
N GLU A 107 11.91 3.09 20.33
CA GLU A 107 12.80 2.31 21.19
C GLU A 107 14.17 2.98 21.37
N GLU A 108 14.76 3.55 20.31
CA GLU A 108 16.11 4.16 20.35
C GLU A 108 16.15 5.54 21.03
N ASN A 109 15.03 6.24 21.17
CA ASN A 109 14.94 7.51 21.91
C ASN A 109 14.84 7.31 23.45
N PHE A 110 15.52 6.29 23.97
CA PHE A 110 15.63 5.90 25.39
C PHE A 110 17.09 5.59 25.73
#